data_AF-A0A0P0XGY2-F1
#
_entry.id   AF-A0A0P0XGY2-F1
#
_cell.length_a   1.000
_cell.length_b   1.000
_cell.length_c   1.000
_cell.angle_alpha   90.00
_cell.angle_beta   90.00
_cell.angle_gamma   90.00
#
_symmetry.space_group_name_H-M   'P 1'
#
loop_
_entity.id
_entity.type
_entity.pdbx_description
1 polymer ?
#
loop_
_entity_poly.entity_id
_entity_poly.type
_entity_poly.pdbx_seq_one_letter_code
_entity_poly.pdbx_strand_id
1 'polypeptide(L)'
;DEKSRLPDPHRMIRAYSQSAATLNLLRAFATGGYAAMQRVTQWNLDFTEHSEQGDRYMELAHRVDEALGFMAAAGLTMDHPIMTTTEFWTSHECLLLPYEQALTREDSTSGLYYDCSAHFLWVGERTRQLDCAHVEFLRGIANPLGIKVSDKMDPKELVKLIDILNPQNKPGRITIITRMGPENMRVKLPHLIRAVRGAGQIVTWVTDPMHGNTMKAPCGLKTRSFDRILAEVRAFFDVHEQEGSHPGGVHLEMTGQNVTECIGGSRTVTFDDLGSRYHTHCDPRLNASQSLELAFIIAERLRKRRIASWQLNKNSHLGNIPSLGL
;
A
#
# COMPACT_ATOMS: atom_id res chain seq x y z
N ASP A 1 31.89 -3.10 9.51
CA ASP A 1 32.99 -4.02 9.84
C ASP A 1 32.44 -5.43 10.08
N GLU A 2 33.32 -6.43 10.19
CA GLU A 2 32.97 -7.84 10.38
C GLU A 2 32.19 -8.10 11.68
N LYS A 3 32.62 -7.50 12.81
CA LYS A 3 31.94 -7.69 14.10
C LYS A 3 30.50 -7.19 14.04
N SER A 4 30.26 -6.07 13.37
CA SER A 4 28.91 -5.53 13.16
C SER A 4 27.98 -6.42 12.32
N ARG A 5 28.53 -7.37 11.53
CA ARG A 5 27.75 -8.28 10.66
C ARG A 5 27.44 -9.62 11.32
N LEU A 6 28.03 -9.94 12.47
CA LEU A 6 27.69 -11.14 13.22
C LEU A 6 26.23 -11.06 13.70
N PRO A 7 25.39 -12.07 13.40
CA PRO A 7 24.03 -12.14 13.95
C PRO A 7 24.07 -12.14 15.48
N ASP A 8 23.33 -11.20 16.09
CA ASP A 8 23.25 -11.04 17.54
C ASP A 8 21.78 -11.20 17.97
N PRO A 9 21.44 -12.23 18.76
CA PRO A 9 20.05 -12.49 19.17
C PRO A 9 19.48 -11.38 20.05
N HIS A 10 20.31 -10.57 20.75
CA HIS A 10 19.81 -9.43 21.53
C HIS A 10 19.20 -8.34 20.65
N ARG A 11 19.48 -8.33 19.35
CA ARG A 11 18.84 -7.42 18.40
C ARG A 11 17.33 -7.66 18.28
N MET A 12 16.84 -8.87 18.56
CA MET A 12 15.40 -9.15 18.61
C MET A 12 14.72 -8.39 19.75
N ILE A 13 15.33 -8.37 20.94
CA ILE A 13 14.82 -7.61 22.09
C ILE A 13 14.84 -6.11 21.77
N ARG A 14 15.94 -5.62 21.16
CA ARG A 14 16.05 -4.21 20.75
C ARG A 14 14.99 -3.84 19.73
N ALA A 15 14.74 -4.70 18.73
CA ALA A 15 13.71 -4.49 17.71
C ALA A 15 12.31 -4.45 18.34
N TYR A 16 12.02 -5.34 19.28
CA TYR A 16 10.77 -5.33 20.04
C TYR A 16 10.57 -4.01 20.81
N SER A 17 11.57 -3.59 21.60
CA SER A 17 11.48 -2.35 22.38
C SER A 17 11.27 -1.12 21.49
N GLN A 18 11.99 -1.03 20.35
CA GLN A 18 11.80 0.05 19.39
C GLN A 18 10.41 0.01 18.75
N SER A 19 9.91 -1.18 18.40
CA SER A 19 8.57 -1.36 17.79
C SER A 19 7.47 -0.96 18.76
N ALA A 20 7.55 -1.39 20.03
CA ALA A 20 6.58 -1.04 21.06
C ALA A 20 6.53 0.48 21.32
N ALA A 21 7.69 1.12 21.45
CA ALA A 21 7.76 2.58 21.63
C ALA A 21 7.20 3.34 20.41
N THR A 22 7.54 2.88 19.21
CA THR A 22 7.05 3.48 17.95
C THR A 22 5.53 3.35 17.81
N LEU A 23 4.98 2.16 18.05
CA LEU A 23 3.53 1.93 17.97
C LEU A 23 2.76 2.72 19.04
N ASN A 24 3.31 2.84 20.26
CA ASN A 24 2.71 3.68 21.29
C ASN A 24 2.61 5.14 20.83
N LEU A 25 3.67 5.68 20.22
CA LEU A 25 3.65 7.03 19.67
C LEU A 25 2.67 7.18 18.51
N LEU A 26 2.62 6.20 17.60
CA LEU A 26 1.67 6.21 16.47
C LEU A 26 0.21 6.19 16.94
N ARG A 27 -0.11 5.38 17.96
CA ARG A 27 -1.45 5.36 18.56
C ARG A 27 -1.79 6.72 19.17
N ALA A 28 -0.85 7.34 19.89
CA ALA A 28 -1.03 8.68 20.44
C ALA A 28 -1.28 9.73 19.35
N PHE A 29 -0.61 9.66 18.20
CA PHE A 29 -0.89 10.56 17.08
C PHE A 29 -2.24 10.29 16.40
N ALA A 30 -2.63 9.02 16.27
CA ALA A 30 -3.88 8.62 15.62
C ALA A 30 -5.12 9.06 16.42
N THR A 31 -5.07 9.06 17.75
CA THR A 31 -6.20 9.41 18.63
C THR A 31 -6.06 10.76 19.33
N GLY A 32 -4.86 11.32 19.42
CA GLY A 32 -4.55 12.56 20.15
C GLY A 32 -4.67 13.85 19.33
N GLY A 33 -5.41 13.83 18.21
CA GLY A 33 -5.68 15.00 17.38
C GLY A 33 -4.59 15.35 16.34
N TYR A 34 -3.45 14.64 16.31
CA TYR A 34 -2.47 14.84 15.23
C TYR A 34 -3.03 14.41 13.87
N ALA A 35 -3.87 13.37 13.84
CA ALA A 35 -4.56 12.86 12.67
C ALA A 35 -5.86 13.61 12.31
N ALA A 36 -6.16 14.75 12.96
CA ALA A 36 -7.36 15.51 12.66
C ALA A 36 -7.35 16.00 11.18
N MET A 37 -8.48 15.80 10.48
CA MET A 37 -8.57 16.07 9.03
C MET A 37 -8.27 17.53 8.65
N GLN A 38 -8.43 18.47 9.59
CA GLN A 38 -8.08 19.89 9.42
C GLN A 38 -6.59 20.11 9.14
N ARG A 39 -5.72 19.20 9.58
CA ARG A 39 -4.28 19.36 9.42
C ARG A 39 -3.78 18.92 8.06
N VAL A 40 -4.64 18.32 7.23
CA VAL A 40 -4.29 17.91 5.86
C VAL A 40 -3.84 19.12 5.02
N THR A 41 -4.43 20.30 5.22
CA THR A 41 -4.03 21.55 4.56
C THR A 41 -2.76 22.16 5.17
N GLN A 42 -2.41 21.81 6.41
CA GLN A 42 -1.14 22.21 7.06
C GLN A 42 0.03 21.31 6.69
N TRP A 43 -0.22 20.11 6.14
CA TRP A 43 0.81 19.21 5.64
C TRP A 43 1.36 19.63 4.26
N ASN A 44 1.07 20.85 3.81
CA ASN A 44 1.58 21.45 2.59
C ASN A 44 3.11 21.66 2.69
N LEU A 45 3.82 20.61 2.30
CA LEU A 45 5.25 20.58 2.06
C LEU A 45 5.62 21.51 0.88
N ASP A 46 6.87 21.98 0.87
CA ASP A 46 7.54 22.86 -0.12
C ASP A 46 7.39 22.49 -1.62
N PHE A 47 6.64 21.46 -2.00
CA PHE A 47 6.47 21.01 -3.39
C PHE A 47 5.36 21.74 -4.16
N THR A 48 4.49 22.47 -3.46
CA THR A 48 3.41 23.24 -4.09
C THR A 48 3.89 24.58 -4.65
N GLU A 49 5.08 25.03 -4.28
CA GLU A 49 5.66 26.27 -4.78
C GLU A 49 6.15 26.08 -6.23
N HIS A 50 5.51 26.79 -7.17
CA HIS A 50 5.95 26.99 -8.56
C HIS A 50 5.96 25.73 -9.48
N SER A 51 4.93 24.87 -9.42
CA SER A 51 4.75 23.77 -10.40
C SER A 51 3.30 23.58 -10.85
N GLU A 52 3.07 23.12 -12.09
CA GLU A 52 1.72 22.79 -12.62
C GLU A 52 1.03 21.69 -11.77
N GLN A 53 1.83 20.77 -11.23
CA GLN A 53 1.37 19.76 -10.28
C GLN A 53 0.92 20.38 -8.95
N GLY A 54 1.57 21.47 -8.52
CA GLY A 54 1.15 22.29 -7.37
C GLY A 54 -0.21 22.94 -7.58
N ASP A 55 -0.51 23.42 -8.79
CA ASP A 55 -1.83 24.01 -9.09
C ASP A 55 -2.96 22.96 -8.97
N ARG A 56 -2.75 21.76 -9.53
CA ARG A 56 -3.71 20.64 -9.39
C ARG A 56 -3.84 20.16 -7.95
N TYR A 57 -2.76 20.23 -7.18
CA TYR A 57 -2.79 19.97 -5.74
C TYR A 57 -3.71 20.97 -5.03
N MET A 58 -3.52 22.26 -5.28
CA MET A 58 -4.30 23.32 -4.66
C MET A 58 -5.79 23.19 -4.97
N GLU A 59 -6.16 22.80 -6.20
CA GLU A 59 -7.56 22.53 -6.55
C GLU A 59 -8.15 21.39 -5.70
N LEU A 60 -7.47 20.25 -5.57
CA LEU A 60 -7.99 19.14 -4.78
C LEU A 60 -8.03 19.48 -3.29
N ALA A 61 -7.00 20.15 -2.76
CA ALA A 61 -6.95 20.61 -1.38
C ALA A 61 -8.11 21.57 -1.06
N HIS A 62 -8.39 22.53 -1.94
CA HIS A 62 -9.51 23.45 -1.80
C HIS A 62 -10.86 22.70 -1.77
N ARG A 63 -11.02 21.65 -2.58
CA ARG A 63 -12.26 20.85 -2.59
C ARG A 63 -12.41 19.96 -1.35
N VAL A 64 -11.30 19.49 -0.77
CA VAL A 64 -11.32 18.81 0.53
C VAL A 64 -11.75 19.81 1.61
N ASP A 65 -11.21 21.03 1.58
CA ASP A 65 -11.59 22.11 2.50
C ASP A 65 -13.08 22.47 2.38
N GLU A 66 -13.60 22.63 1.17
CA GLU A 66 -15.04 22.83 0.92
C GLU A 66 -15.91 21.69 1.47
N ALA A 67 -15.47 20.44 1.29
CA ALA A 67 -16.19 19.28 1.80
C ALA A 67 -16.19 19.25 3.34
N LEU A 68 -15.06 19.58 3.98
CA LEU A 68 -14.97 19.72 5.44
C LEU A 68 -15.86 20.87 5.94
N GLY A 69 -15.89 21.99 5.23
CA GLY A 69 -16.79 23.12 5.52
C GLY A 69 -18.27 22.74 5.39
N PHE A 70 -18.63 21.95 4.38
CA PHE A 70 -19.98 21.40 4.23
C PHE A 70 -20.35 20.46 5.38
N MET A 71 -19.44 19.57 5.78
CA MET A 71 -19.67 18.67 6.93
C MET A 71 -19.91 19.48 8.22
N ALA A 72 -19.10 20.52 8.45
CA ALA A 72 -19.28 21.42 9.58
C ALA A 72 -20.63 22.14 9.54
N ALA A 73 -21.03 22.68 8.38
CA ALA A 73 -22.33 23.32 8.19
C ALA A 73 -23.51 22.34 8.38
N ALA A 74 -23.31 21.07 8.06
CA ALA A 74 -24.29 19.99 8.26
C ALA A 74 -24.36 19.46 9.70
N GLY A 75 -23.59 20.05 10.64
CA GLY A 75 -23.62 19.70 12.07
C GLY A 75 -22.57 18.66 12.50
N LEU A 76 -21.72 18.19 11.58
CA LEU A 76 -20.51 17.42 11.92
C LEU A 76 -19.39 18.40 12.26
N THR A 77 -19.42 18.92 13.49
CA THR A 77 -18.45 19.90 13.96
C THR A 77 -17.03 19.31 14.02
N MET A 78 -16.05 20.19 14.08
CA MET A 78 -14.64 19.80 14.01
C MET A 78 -14.16 18.99 15.21
N ASP A 79 -14.89 19.06 16.33
CA ASP A 79 -14.63 18.26 17.54
C ASP A 79 -15.25 16.86 17.48
N HIS A 80 -16.05 16.57 16.44
CA HIS A 80 -16.67 15.26 16.28
C HIS A 80 -15.58 14.19 16.15
N PRO A 81 -15.67 13.03 16.85
CA PRO A 81 -14.60 12.01 16.87
C PRO A 81 -14.14 11.52 15.49
N ILE A 82 -15.08 11.45 14.53
CA ILE A 82 -14.81 11.12 13.12
C ILE A 82 -13.84 12.12 12.46
N MET A 83 -13.82 13.38 12.91
CA MET A 83 -12.98 14.45 12.37
C MET A 83 -11.59 14.50 13.03
N THR A 84 -11.45 13.93 14.24
CA THR A 84 -10.26 14.08 15.11
C THR A 84 -9.46 12.81 15.30
N THR A 85 -10.00 11.65 14.96
CA THR A 85 -9.37 10.34 15.14
C THR A 85 -9.31 9.56 13.84
N THR A 86 -8.31 8.67 13.72
CA THR A 86 -8.21 7.72 12.60
C THR A 86 -7.75 6.37 13.09
N GLU A 87 -8.11 5.30 12.39
CA GLU A 87 -7.54 3.99 12.63
C GLU A 87 -6.20 3.87 11.92
N PHE A 88 -5.19 3.38 12.63
CA PHE A 88 -3.86 3.14 12.08
C PHE A 88 -3.39 1.74 12.43
N TRP A 89 -2.93 1.01 11.41
CA TRP A 89 -2.51 -0.38 11.51
C TRP A 89 -1.03 -0.53 11.13
N THR A 90 -0.37 -1.53 11.71
CA THR A 90 1.05 -1.83 11.44
C THR A 90 1.21 -3.12 10.66
N SER A 91 2.27 -3.18 9.86
CA SER A 91 2.66 -4.38 9.13
C SER A 91 4.16 -4.49 8.95
N HIS A 92 4.64 -5.73 8.76
CA HIS A 92 5.99 -6.05 8.31
C HIS A 92 6.03 -7.40 7.59
N GLU A 93 7.16 -7.69 6.94
CA GLU A 93 7.41 -9.01 6.35
C GLU A 93 7.63 -10.02 7.45
N CYS A 94 6.81 -11.08 7.49
CA CYS A 94 7.04 -12.23 8.36
C CYS A 94 8.31 -12.94 7.86
N LEU A 95 9.45 -12.65 8.47
CA LEU A 95 10.75 -13.08 7.97
C LEU A 95 11.57 -13.83 9.02
N LEU A 96 11.75 -13.23 10.21
CA LEU A 96 12.57 -13.82 11.27
C LEU A 96 11.69 -14.67 12.19
N LEU A 97 11.42 -15.91 11.80
CA LEU A 97 10.46 -16.78 12.48
C LEU A 97 10.64 -16.92 14.00
N PRO A 98 11.85 -16.95 14.59
CA PRO A 98 12.00 -16.95 16.04
C PRO A 98 11.39 -15.71 16.72
N TYR A 99 11.43 -14.55 16.06
CA TYR A 99 10.82 -13.31 16.54
C TYR A 99 9.29 -13.37 16.44
N GLU A 100 8.78 -13.79 15.28
CA GLU A 100 7.33 -13.90 15.03
C GLU A 100 6.68 -14.94 15.96
N GLN A 101 7.31 -16.11 16.12
CA GLN A 101 6.87 -17.14 17.05
C GLN A 101 6.83 -16.63 18.49
N ALA A 102 7.86 -15.89 18.93
CA ALA A 102 7.91 -15.33 20.28
C ALA A 102 6.83 -14.27 20.54
N LEU A 103 6.24 -13.67 19.50
CA LEU A 103 5.16 -12.68 19.57
C LEU A 103 3.78 -13.23 19.22
N THR A 104 3.69 -14.51 18.87
CA THR A 104 2.41 -15.19 18.64
C THR A 104 1.70 -15.52 19.96
N ARG A 105 0.41 -15.20 20.06
CA ARG A 105 -0.43 -15.40 21.24
C ARG A 105 -1.74 -16.07 20.85
N GLU A 106 -2.27 -16.88 21.76
CA GLU A 106 -3.64 -17.36 21.66
C GLU A 106 -4.60 -16.26 22.15
N ASP A 107 -5.60 -15.94 21.34
CA ASP A 107 -6.67 -15.02 21.72
C ASP A 107 -7.59 -15.70 22.75
N SER A 108 -7.78 -15.05 23.90
CA SER A 108 -8.53 -15.62 25.02
C SER A 108 -10.03 -15.84 24.76
N THR A 109 -10.57 -15.24 23.69
CA THR A 109 -12.01 -15.29 23.38
C THR A 109 -12.32 -16.35 22.32
N SER A 110 -11.49 -16.44 21.27
CA SER A 110 -11.68 -17.31 20.12
C SER A 110 -10.82 -18.58 20.12
N GLY A 111 -9.76 -18.63 20.94
CA GLY A 111 -8.78 -19.73 20.93
C GLY A 111 -7.91 -19.75 19.67
N LEU A 112 -8.01 -18.72 18.80
CA LEU A 112 -7.19 -18.61 17.60
C LEU A 112 -5.84 -18.00 17.93
N TYR A 113 -4.80 -18.44 17.22
CA TYR A 113 -3.47 -17.86 17.34
C TYR A 113 -3.36 -16.62 16.45
N TYR A 114 -2.81 -15.54 16.99
CA TYR A 114 -2.45 -14.34 16.27
C TYR A 114 -0.97 -14.07 16.48
N ASP A 115 -0.25 -13.73 15.43
CA ASP A 115 1.05 -13.09 15.59
C ASP A 115 0.81 -11.64 16.01
N CYS A 116 1.05 -11.33 17.29
CA CYS A 116 0.83 -10.02 17.85
C CYS A 116 2.02 -9.06 17.62
N SER A 117 2.98 -9.43 16.75
CA SER A 117 4.06 -8.54 16.31
C SER A 117 3.52 -7.38 15.45
N ALA A 118 2.47 -7.62 14.65
CA ALA A 118 1.81 -6.62 13.83
C ALA A 118 0.35 -7.02 13.49
N HIS A 119 -0.41 -6.07 12.95
CA HIS A 119 -1.81 -6.32 12.59
C HIS A 119 -1.93 -7.09 11.26
N PHE A 120 -1.06 -6.78 10.30
CA PHE A 120 -0.99 -7.42 8.99
C PHE A 120 0.43 -7.89 8.72
N LEU A 121 0.59 -9.12 8.22
CA LEU A 121 1.90 -9.70 7.92
C LEU A 121 1.94 -10.16 6.48
N TRP A 122 3.09 -10.11 5.82
CA TRP A 122 3.22 -10.68 4.48
C TRP A 122 4.37 -11.67 4.35
N VAL A 123 4.21 -12.61 3.42
CA VAL A 123 5.30 -13.45 2.94
C VAL A 123 6.00 -12.80 1.75
N GLY A 124 7.33 -12.77 1.80
CA GLY A 124 8.16 -12.18 0.76
C GLY A 124 8.28 -13.07 -0.49
N GLU A 125 8.73 -12.47 -1.59
CA GLU A 125 8.92 -13.19 -2.87
C GLU A 125 9.92 -14.37 -2.73
N ARG A 126 10.87 -14.28 -1.80
CA ARG A 126 11.94 -15.26 -1.60
C ARG A 126 11.61 -16.33 -0.56
N THR A 127 10.51 -16.17 0.15
CA THR A 127 10.12 -16.98 1.31
C THR A 127 8.71 -17.56 1.16
N ARG A 128 8.14 -17.56 -0.05
CA ARG A 128 6.75 -18.00 -0.33
C ARG A 128 6.63 -19.38 -1.00
N GLN A 129 7.65 -20.22 -0.90
CA GLN A 129 7.61 -21.58 -1.43
C GLN A 129 6.54 -22.38 -0.66
N LEU A 130 5.76 -23.18 -1.37
CA LEU A 130 4.54 -23.83 -0.83
C LEU A 130 4.80 -24.68 0.43
N ASP A 131 6.00 -25.26 0.55
CA ASP A 131 6.43 -26.18 1.60
C ASP A 131 7.41 -25.55 2.61
N CYS A 132 7.61 -24.23 2.57
CA CYS A 132 8.56 -23.58 3.47
C CYS A 132 7.96 -23.24 4.84
N ALA A 133 8.85 -22.98 5.80
CA ALA A 133 8.49 -22.65 7.17
C ALA A 133 7.64 -21.36 7.30
N HIS A 134 7.83 -20.37 6.42
CA HIS A 134 7.06 -19.12 6.45
C HIS A 134 5.60 -19.34 6.07
N VAL A 135 5.35 -20.12 5.02
CA VAL A 135 3.98 -20.47 4.60
C VAL A 135 3.28 -21.29 5.68
N GLU A 136 3.99 -22.26 6.28
CA GLU A 136 3.46 -23.05 7.39
C GLU A 136 3.15 -22.20 8.63
N PHE A 137 4.04 -21.28 8.99
CA PHE A 137 3.81 -20.35 10.10
C PHE A 137 2.58 -19.48 9.86
N LEU A 138 2.49 -18.85 8.68
CA LEU A 138 1.37 -17.96 8.33
C LEU A 138 0.04 -18.70 8.21
N ARG A 139 0.06 -19.98 7.81
CA ARG A 139 -1.13 -20.85 7.79
C ARG A 139 -1.76 -20.99 9.18
N GLY A 140 -0.94 -20.98 10.24
CA GLY A 140 -1.38 -21.20 11.62
C GLY A 140 -1.94 -19.97 12.34
N ILE A 141 -1.70 -18.75 11.84
CA ILE A 141 -2.14 -17.50 12.49
C ILE A 141 -3.40 -16.92 11.86
N ALA A 142 -4.18 -16.15 12.62
CA ALA A 142 -5.48 -15.59 12.22
C ALA A 142 -5.41 -14.14 11.66
N ASN A 143 -4.22 -13.52 11.65
CA ASN A 143 -3.98 -12.19 11.06
C ASN A 143 -4.40 -12.12 9.58
N PRO A 144 -4.84 -10.96 9.04
CA PRO A 144 -4.85 -10.75 7.59
C PRO A 144 -3.43 -10.84 7.03
N LEU A 145 -3.30 -11.46 5.84
CA LEU A 145 -2.02 -11.85 5.26
C LEU A 145 -1.79 -11.21 3.89
N GLY A 146 -0.54 -10.88 3.60
CA GLY A 146 -0.05 -10.47 2.30
C GLY A 146 0.80 -11.54 1.63
N ILE A 147 0.74 -11.60 0.30
CA ILE A 147 1.63 -12.44 -0.51
C ILE A 147 2.30 -11.53 -1.54
N LYS A 148 3.62 -11.38 -1.47
CA LYS A 148 4.39 -10.67 -2.51
C LYS A 148 4.47 -11.54 -3.77
N VAL A 149 4.17 -10.95 -4.92
CA VAL A 149 4.06 -11.65 -6.21
C VAL A 149 4.79 -10.88 -7.30
N SER A 150 5.84 -11.48 -7.86
CA SER A 150 6.57 -10.94 -9.02
C SER A 150 5.99 -11.35 -10.37
N ASP A 151 6.61 -10.87 -11.45
CA ASP A 151 6.34 -11.25 -12.84
C ASP A 151 6.62 -12.74 -13.14
N LYS A 152 7.31 -13.43 -12.23
CA LYS A 152 7.67 -14.85 -12.33
C LYS A 152 6.68 -15.80 -11.68
N MET A 153 5.64 -15.27 -11.03
CA MET A 153 4.64 -16.12 -10.37
C MET A 153 3.86 -16.96 -11.40
N ASP A 154 3.81 -18.28 -11.16
CA ASP A 154 2.91 -19.17 -11.87
C ASP A 154 1.48 -18.99 -11.32
N PRO A 155 0.47 -18.68 -12.17
CA PRO A 155 -0.92 -18.61 -11.73
C PRO A 155 -1.41 -19.85 -10.97
N LYS A 156 -0.93 -21.06 -11.32
CA LYS A 156 -1.33 -22.29 -10.62
C LYS A 156 -0.73 -22.38 -9.21
N GLU A 157 0.51 -21.94 -9.05
CA GLU A 157 1.18 -21.87 -7.75
C GLU A 157 0.50 -20.85 -6.84
N LEU A 158 0.12 -19.68 -7.39
CA LEU A 158 -0.60 -18.66 -6.64
C LEU A 158 -1.93 -19.19 -6.08
N VAL A 159 -2.73 -19.88 -6.90
CA VAL A 159 -3.99 -20.49 -6.46
C VAL A 159 -3.76 -21.47 -5.30
N LYS A 160 -2.77 -22.35 -5.42
CA LYS A 160 -2.42 -23.30 -4.33
C LYS A 160 -1.99 -22.59 -3.05
N LEU A 161 -1.19 -21.53 -3.17
CA LEU A 161 -0.74 -20.76 -2.02
C LEU A 161 -1.90 -20.06 -1.30
N ILE A 162 -2.87 -19.54 -2.06
CA ILE A 162 -4.10 -18.96 -1.49
C ILE A 162 -4.94 -20.04 -0.79
N ASP A 163 -5.08 -21.24 -1.36
CA ASP A 163 -5.81 -22.35 -0.74
C ASP A 163 -5.20 -22.74 0.62
N ILE A 164 -3.86 -22.77 0.71
CA ILE A 164 -3.15 -23.06 1.96
C ILE A 164 -3.43 -21.98 3.01
N LEU A 165 -3.36 -20.70 2.64
CA LEU A 165 -3.40 -19.58 3.58
C LEU A 165 -4.81 -19.04 3.88
N ASN A 166 -5.80 -19.42 3.06
CA ASN A 166 -7.20 -19.02 3.19
C ASN A 166 -8.17 -20.16 2.81
N PRO A 167 -8.12 -21.31 3.52
CA PRO A 167 -8.91 -22.49 3.15
C PRO A 167 -10.43 -22.27 3.26
N GLN A 168 -10.88 -21.31 4.06
CA GLN A 168 -12.31 -20.94 4.17
C GLN A 168 -12.72 -19.85 3.18
N ASN A 169 -11.82 -19.41 2.29
CA ASN A 169 -12.05 -18.35 1.31
C ASN A 169 -12.63 -17.06 1.95
N LYS A 170 -12.16 -16.71 3.15
CA LYS A 170 -12.66 -15.56 3.92
C LYS A 170 -12.27 -14.26 3.19
N PRO A 171 -13.23 -13.40 2.82
CA PRO A 171 -12.92 -12.10 2.22
C PRO A 171 -12.02 -11.26 3.14
N GLY A 172 -11.01 -10.60 2.56
CA GLY A 172 -10.06 -9.76 3.30
C GLY A 172 -8.95 -10.51 4.03
N ARG A 173 -8.96 -11.85 4.04
CA ARG A 173 -7.87 -12.66 4.63
C ARG A 173 -6.58 -12.56 3.82
N ILE A 174 -6.66 -12.57 2.49
CA ILE A 174 -5.49 -12.55 1.60
C ILE A 174 -5.43 -11.26 0.79
N THR A 175 -4.26 -10.64 0.79
CA THR A 175 -3.89 -9.54 -0.08
C THR A 175 -2.76 -9.97 -1.00
N ILE A 176 -2.98 -9.91 -2.31
CA ILE A 176 -1.94 -10.17 -3.32
C ILE A 176 -1.22 -8.86 -3.62
N ILE A 177 0.07 -8.80 -3.30
CA ILE A 177 0.92 -7.61 -3.43
C ILE A 177 1.82 -7.78 -4.66
N THR A 178 1.38 -7.24 -5.79
CA THR A 178 2.01 -7.39 -7.10
C THR A 178 3.18 -6.44 -7.31
N ARG A 179 4.33 -6.94 -7.76
CA ARG A 179 5.56 -6.16 -8.00
C ARG A 179 6.28 -6.62 -9.27
N MET A 180 5.87 -6.09 -10.42
CA MET A 180 6.21 -6.67 -11.73
C MET A 180 7.01 -5.73 -12.64
N GLY A 181 6.95 -4.42 -12.40
CA GLY A 181 7.34 -3.41 -13.38
C GLY A 181 6.19 -3.10 -14.35
N PRO A 182 6.12 -1.89 -14.93
CA PRO A 182 4.98 -1.42 -15.71
C PRO A 182 4.67 -2.25 -16.97
N GLU A 183 5.69 -2.79 -17.63
CA GLU A 183 5.53 -3.59 -18.85
C GLU A 183 4.96 -4.97 -18.50
N ASN A 184 5.59 -5.66 -17.55
CA ASN A 184 5.15 -6.97 -17.10
C ASN A 184 3.79 -6.93 -16.40
N MET A 185 3.45 -5.84 -15.70
CA MET A 185 2.14 -5.69 -15.06
C MET A 185 1.01 -5.88 -16.08
N ARG A 186 1.14 -5.27 -17.27
CA ARG A 186 0.13 -5.40 -18.35
C ARG A 186 0.03 -6.80 -18.93
N VAL A 187 1.12 -7.56 -18.91
CA VAL A 187 1.20 -8.89 -19.53
C VAL A 187 0.82 -9.98 -18.54
N LYS A 188 1.33 -9.92 -17.30
CA LYS A 188 1.30 -11.02 -16.33
C LYS A 188 0.10 -10.95 -15.40
N LEU A 189 -0.26 -9.77 -14.91
CA LEU A 189 -1.37 -9.62 -13.96
C LEU A 189 -2.71 -10.17 -14.47
N PRO A 190 -3.11 -9.99 -15.76
CA PRO A 190 -4.36 -10.57 -16.26
C PRO A 190 -4.47 -12.09 -16.03
N HIS A 191 -3.36 -12.81 -16.22
CA HIS A 191 -3.31 -14.27 -16.06
C HIS A 191 -3.52 -14.68 -14.60
N LEU A 192 -2.95 -13.93 -13.65
CA LEU A 192 -3.14 -14.17 -12.22
C LEU A 192 -4.58 -13.88 -11.79
N ILE A 193 -5.15 -12.74 -12.22
CA ILE A 193 -6.53 -12.37 -11.91
C ILE A 193 -7.50 -13.45 -12.40
N ARG A 194 -7.34 -13.91 -13.64
CA ARG A 194 -8.20 -14.94 -14.23
C ARG A 194 -8.05 -16.28 -13.51
N ALA A 195 -6.85 -16.67 -13.10
CA ALA A 195 -6.63 -17.92 -12.36
C ALA A 195 -7.29 -17.89 -10.98
N VAL A 196 -7.08 -16.83 -10.20
CA VAL A 196 -7.70 -16.63 -8.87
C VAL A 196 -9.23 -16.58 -9.00
N ARG A 197 -9.74 -15.86 -9.99
CA ARG A 197 -11.18 -15.81 -10.30
C ARG A 197 -11.72 -17.19 -10.69
N GLY A 198 -11.01 -17.93 -11.55
CA GLY A 198 -11.40 -19.27 -11.98
C GLY A 198 -11.42 -20.28 -10.84
N ALA A 199 -10.58 -20.09 -9.82
CA ALA A 199 -10.59 -20.86 -8.58
C ALA A 199 -11.68 -20.41 -7.58
N GLY A 200 -12.44 -19.35 -7.88
CA GLY A 200 -13.46 -18.80 -6.98
C GLY A 200 -12.90 -18.12 -5.73
N GLN A 201 -11.60 -17.81 -5.71
CA GLN A 201 -10.90 -17.26 -4.55
C GLN A 201 -11.12 -15.74 -4.42
N ILE A 202 -11.34 -15.27 -3.20
CA ILE A 202 -11.57 -13.87 -2.87
C ILE A 202 -10.31 -13.29 -2.24
N VAL A 203 -9.70 -12.33 -2.94
CA VAL A 203 -8.47 -11.65 -2.50
C VAL A 203 -8.56 -10.14 -2.72
N THR A 204 -7.78 -9.40 -1.94
CA THR A 204 -7.53 -7.98 -2.18
C THR A 204 -6.31 -7.84 -3.08
N TRP A 205 -6.42 -7.10 -4.19
CA TRP A 205 -5.27 -6.83 -5.07
C TRP A 205 -4.61 -5.51 -4.69
N VAL A 206 -3.30 -5.53 -4.49
CA VAL A 206 -2.49 -4.37 -4.18
C VAL A 206 -1.28 -4.33 -5.13
N THR A 207 -0.87 -3.14 -5.55
CA THR A 207 0.38 -2.94 -6.29
C THR A 207 1.49 -2.43 -5.38
N ASP A 208 2.64 -3.05 -5.47
CA ASP A 208 3.94 -2.61 -4.97
C ASP A 208 4.78 -2.15 -6.17
N PRO A 209 4.65 -0.88 -6.58
CA PRO A 209 5.36 -0.34 -7.73
C PRO A 209 6.85 -0.06 -7.44
N MET A 210 7.36 -0.45 -6.26
CA MET A 210 8.69 -0.09 -5.80
C MET A 210 9.69 -1.20 -6.13
N HIS A 211 9.43 -2.41 -5.65
CA HIS A 211 10.39 -3.52 -5.71
C HIS A 211 10.57 -4.10 -7.13
N GLY A 212 9.64 -3.85 -8.05
CA GLY A 212 9.77 -4.21 -9.47
C GLY A 212 10.64 -3.25 -10.29
N ASN A 213 10.87 -2.03 -9.79
CA ASN A 213 11.46 -0.92 -10.57
C ASN A 213 12.84 -0.47 -10.06
N THR A 214 13.54 -1.31 -9.30
CA THR A 214 14.86 -0.96 -8.78
C THR A 214 15.92 -1.11 -9.86
N MET A 215 16.72 -0.06 -10.05
CA MET A 215 17.83 -0.02 -11.00
C MET A 215 19.11 0.46 -10.30
N LYS A 216 20.26 0.30 -10.96
CA LYS A 216 21.54 0.82 -10.49
C LYS A 216 21.90 2.09 -11.27
N ALA A 217 22.16 3.17 -10.56
CA ALA A 217 22.62 4.43 -11.12
C ALA A 217 24.08 4.33 -11.59
N PRO A 218 24.55 5.25 -12.49
CA PRO A 218 25.95 5.30 -12.92
C PRO A 218 26.95 5.41 -11.76
N CYS A 219 26.59 6.13 -10.69
CA CYS A 219 27.38 6.27 -9.46
C CYS A 219 27.42 5.00 -8.58
N GLY A 220 26.72 3.94 -8.99
CA GLY A 220 26.70 2.65 -8.32
C GLY A 220 25.64 2.48 -7.24
N LEU A 221 24.95 3.56 -6.85
CA LEU A 221 23.82 3.52 -5.92
C LEU A 221 22.61 2.84 -6.57
N LYS A 222 21.79 2.16 -5.76
CA LYS A 222 20.46 1.75 -6.21
C LYS A 222 19.57 2.99 -6.28
N THR A 223 18.68 3.04 -7.25
CA THR A 223 17.62 4.05 -7.32
C THR A 223 16.38 3.46 -7.99
N ARG A 224 15.28 4.23 -7.99
CA ARG A 224 14.03 3.91 -8.68
C ARG A 224 13.58 5.17 -9.42
N SER A 225 13.07 4.98 -10.63
CA SER A 225 12.47 6.08 -11.40
C SER A 225 11.03 6.30 -10.96
N PHE A 226 10.71 7.52 -10.52
CA PHE A 226 9.35 7.93 -10.18
C PHE A 226 8.37 7.68 -11.33
N ASP A 227 8.77 7.95 -12.57
CA ASP A 227 7.94 7.73 -13.75
C ASP A 227 7.60 6.25 -13.95
N ARG A 228 8.56 5.35 -13.68
CA ARG A 228 8.32 3.90 -13.74
C ARG A 228 7.41 3.41 -12.63
N ILE A 229 7.60 3.92 -11.40
CA ILE A 229 6.70 3.66 -10.26
C ILE A 229 5.27 4.07 -10.64
N LEU A 230 5.10 5.29 -11.17
CA LEU A 230 3.82 5.82 -11.59
C LEU A 230 3.22 5.01 -12.76
N ALA A 231 4.04 4.61 -13.73
CA ALA A 231 3.62 3.80 -14.86
C ALA A 231 3.10 2.42 -14.42
N GLU A 232 3.68 1.81 -13.38
CA GLU A 232 3.22 0.53 -12.84
C GLU A 232 1.89 0.68 -12.12
N VAL A 233 1.73 1.73 -11.31
CA VAL A 233 0.43 2.07 -10.70
C VAL A 233 -0.62 2.27 -11.79
N ARG A 234 -0.32 3.02 -12.86
CA ARG A 234 -1.25 3.19 -13.99
C ARG A 234 -1.59 1.84 -14.65
N ALA A 235 -0.59 1.01 -14.91
CA ALA A 235 -0.77 -0.31 -15.49
C ALA A 235 -1.68 -1.21 -14.64
N PHE A 236 -1.49 -1.19 -13.32
CA PHE A 236 -2.30 -1.94 -12.37
C PHE A 236 -3.78 -1.55 -12.46
N PHE A 237 -4.09 -0.25 -12.45
CA PHE A 237 -5.46 0.22 -12.65
C PHE A 237 -6.01 -0.12 -14.05
N ASP A 238 -5.23 0.06 -15.12
CA ASP A 238 -5.62 -0.27 -16.51
C ASP A 238 -6.04 -1.75 -16.60
N VAL A 239 -5.23 -2.66 -16.05
CA VAL A 239 -5.49 -4.10 -16.08
C VAL A 239 -6.73 -4.45 -15.27
N HIS A 240 -6.90 -3.90 -14.07
CA HIS A 240 -8.09 -4.19 -13.26
C HIS A 240 -9.37 -3.73 -13.95
N GLU A 241 -9.35 -2.59 -14.63
CA GLU A 241 -10.47 -2.08 -15.43
C GLU A 241 -10.79 -3.01 -16.61
N GLN A 242 -9.77 -3.42 -17.38
CA GLN A 242 -9.91 -4.37 -18.49
C GLN A 242 -10.43 -5.73 -18.05
N GLU A 243 -9.95 -6.24 -16.91
CA GLU A 243 -10.36 -7.53 -16.37
C GLU A 243 -11.67 -7.47 -15.58
N GLY A 244 -12.28 -6.29 -15.38
CA GLY A 244 -13.48 -6.14 -14.57
C GLY A 244 -13.29 -6.51 -13.10
N SER A 245 -12.11 -6.26 -12.54
CA SER A 245 -11.73 -6.56 -11.15
C SER A 245 -11.46 -5.30 -10.33
N HIS A 246 -11.17 -5.44 -9.04
CA HIS A 246 -11.00 -4.31 -8.13
C HIS A 246 -9.52 -4.05 -7.77
N PRO A 247 -8.94 -2.89 -8.15
CA PRO A 247 -7.65 -2.42 -7.65
C PRO A 247 -7.81 -1.95 -6.20
N GLY A 248 -7.42 -2.80 -5.25
CA GLY A 248 -7.71 -2.63 -3.81
C GLY A 248 -6.74 -1.74 -3.03
N GLY A 249 -5.56 -1.43 -3.56
CA GLY A 249 -4.65 -0.49 -2.88
C GLY A 249 -3.23 -0.43 -3.45
N VAL A 250 -2.37 0.28 -2.74
CA VAL A 250 -0.93 0.43 -3.04
C VAL A 250 -0.08 0.10 -1.82
N HIS A 251 1.14 -0.41 -2.04
CA HIS A 251 2.12 -0.71 -1.01
C HIS A 251 3.44 -0.01 -1.37
N LEU A 252 3.81 1.02 -0.62
CA LEU A 252 4.90 1.94 -0.97
C LEU A 252 5.98 1.95 0.10
N GLU A 253 7.23 2.19 -0.32
CA GLU A 253 8.34 2.51 0.57
C GLU A 253 8.58 4.02 0.51
N MET A 254 8.34 4.72 1.62
CA MET A 254 8.37 6.17 1.68
C MET A 254 8.98 6.70 2.97
N THR A 255 9.34 7.98 2.97
CA THR A 255 9.77 8.69 4.16
C THR A 255 9.33 10.15 4.11
N GLY A 256 8.98 10.71 5.28
CA GLY A 256 8.72 12.14 5.44
C GLY A 256 9.98 13.01 5.37
N GLN A 257 11.17 12.41 5.31
CA GLN A 257 12.44 13.12 5.20
C GLN A 257 12.67 13.65 3.77
N ASN A 258 13.35 14.79 3.66
CA ASN A 258 13.76 15.37 2.38
C ASN A 258 15.01 14.67 1.84
N VAL A 259 14.82 13.48 1.26
CA VAL A 259 15.87 12.60 0.71
C VAL A 259 15.88 12.59 -0.82
N THR A 260 17.02 12.22 -1.40
CA THR A 260 17.24 12.08 -2.85
C THR A 260 17.50 10.62 -3.23
N GLU A 261 16.59 9.72 -2.88
CA GLU A 261 16.77 8.27 -3.07
C GLU A 261 16.17 7.78 -4.40
N CYS A 262 14.98 8.27 -4.79
CA CYS A 262 14.37 8.00 -6.09
C CYS A 262 14.55 9.18 -7.05
N ILE A 263 14.90 8.91 -8.31
CA ILE A 263 15.03 9.92 -9.38
C ILE A 263 13.65 10.30 -9.94
N GLY A 264 13.57 11.51 -10.51
CA GLY A 264 12.34 12.08 -11.08
C GLY A 264 11.41 12.70 -10.04
N GLY A 265 10.12 12.80 -10.39
CA GLY A 265 9.11 13.57 -9.65
C GLY A 265 9.24 15.08 -9.90
N SER A 266 8.33 15.87 -9.33
CA SER A 266 8.21 17.31 -9.59
C SER A 266 9.49 18.12 -9.33
N ARG A 267 10.28 17.78 -8.31
CA ARG A 267 11.58 18.43 -8.00
C ARG A 267 12.74 17.97 -8.89
N THR A 268 12.48 17.13 -9.91
CA THR A 268 13.46 16.54 -10.84
C THR A 268 14.75 16.10 -10.16
N VAL A 269 14.66 15.08 -9.28
CA VAL A 269 15.86 14.48 -8.68
C VAL A 269 16.63 13.73 -9.78
N THR A 270 17.88 14.10 -10.01
CA THR A 270 18.75 13.49 -11.02
C THR A 270 19.65 12.41 -10.41
N PHE A 271 20.43 11.71 -11.25
CA PHE A 271 21.43 10.75 -10.75
C PHE A 271 22.54 11.41 -9.91
N ASP A 272 22.88 12.67 -10.21
CA ASP A 272 23.94 13.40 -9.51
C ASP A 272 23.49 13.82 -8.11
N ASP A 273 22.20 14.05 -7.92
CA ASP A 273 21.60 14.41 -6.63
C ASP A 273 21.58 13.25 -5.63
N LEU A 274 21.72 12.00 -6.09
CA LEU A 274 21.66 10.82 -5.23
C LEU A 274 22.74 10.86 -4.13
N GLY A 275 23.92 11.41 -4.41
CA GLY A 275 25.01 11.48 -3.43
C GLY A 275 24.76 12.45 -2.27
N SER A 276 23.76 13.35 -2.38
CA SER A 276 23.53 14.43 -1.43
C SER A 276 22.86 13.96 -0.14
N ARG A 277 21.78 13.16 -0.24
CA ARG A 277 20.92 12.76 0.89
C ARG A 277 20.40 11.33 0.77
N TYR A 278 21.29 10.38 0.50
CA TYR A 278 20.98 8.95 0.48
C TYR A 278 21.09 8.36 1.89
N HIS A 279 19.97 8.15 2.56
CA HIS A 279 19.94 7.75 3.98
C HIS A 279 19.42 6.34 4.23
N THR A 280 19.04 5.62 3.19
CA THR A 280 18.60 4.22 3.28
C THR A 280 19.78 3.24 3.23
N HIS A 281 19.69 2.18 4.03
CA HIS A 281 20.62 1.04 3.97
C HIS A 281 20.13 -0.10 3.07
N CYS A 282 18.86 -0.08 2.67
CA CYS A 282 18.24 -1.13 1.89
C CYS A 282 17.91 -0.60 0.50
N ASP A 283 16.64 -0.31 0.25
CA ASP A 283 16.18 0.16 -1.04
C ASP A 283 15.75 1.65 -1.00
N PRO A 284 15.77 2.33 -2.17
CA PRO A 284 15.45 3.76 -2.30
C PRO A 284 13.97 4.06 -2.03
N ARG A 285 13.67 5.02 -1.14
CA ARG A 285 12.31 5.38 -0.74
C ARG A 285 11.81 6.60 -1.53
N LEU A 286 10.49 6.71 -1.68
CA LEU A 286 9.87 7.97 -2.09
C LEU A 286 10.07 9.00 -0.98
N ASN A 287 10.52 10.20 -1.34
CA ASN A 287 10.50 11.32 -0.41
C ASN A 287 9.05 11.84 -0.23
N ALA A 288 8.87 12.81 0.66
CA ALA A 288 7.55 13.32 1.00
C ALA A 288 6.81 13.93 -0.21
N SER A 289 7.51 14.70 -1.06
CA SER A 289 6.96 15.32 -2.26
C SER A 289 6.51 14.28 -3.30
N GLN A 290 7.36 13.30 -3.60
CA GLN A 290 7.03 12.20 -4.52
C GLN A 290 5.87 11.34 -4.00
N SER A 291 5.83 11.10 -2.68
CA SER A 291 4.75 10.32 -2.05
C SER A 291 3.40 11.01 -2.19
N LEU A 292 3.35 12.33 -1.96
CA LEU A 292 2.15 13.11 -2.17
C LEU A 292 1.75 13.16 -3.63
N GLU A 293 2.68 13.47 -4.54
CA GLU A 293 2.42 13.49 -5.99
C GLU A 293 1.76 12.19 -6.46
N LEU A 294 2.26 11.04 -6.03
CA LEU A 294 1.67 9.74 -6.35
C LEU A 294 0.25 9.57 -5.77
N ALA A 295 0.01 10.01 -4.53
CA ALA A 295 -1.31 9.95 -3.89
C ALA A 295 -2.36 10.75 -4.66
N PHE A 296 -2.02 11.94 -5.16
CA PHE A 296 -2.94 12.76 -5.98
C PHE A 296 -3.30 12.08 -7.30
N ILE A 297 -2.32 11.48 -7.97
CA ILE A 297 -2.58 10.80 -9.24
C ILE A 297 -3.47 9.57 -9.04
N ILE A 298 -3.29 8.85 -7.94
CA ILE A 298 -4.19 7.74 -7.54
C ILE A 298 -5.60 8.28 -7.24
N ALA A 299 -5.71 9.37 -6.48
CA ALA A 299 -7.00 9.99 -6.16
C ALA A 299 -7.76 10.46 -7.41
N GLU A 300 -7.07 11.07 -8.39
CA GLU A 300 -7.66 11.47 -9.66
C GLU A 300 -8.23 10.25 -10.41
N ARG A 301 -7.48 9.15 -10.42
CA ARG A 301 -7.88 7.92 -11.09
C ARG A 301 -9.09 7.25 -10.42
N LEU A 302 -9.09 7.17 -9.09
CA LEU A 302 -10.24 6.67 -8.32
C LEU A 302 -11.49 7.53 -8.53
N ARG A 303 -11.33 8.85 -8.62
CA ARG A 303 -12.42 9.78 -8.93
C ARG A 303 -12.99 9.54 -10.32
N LYS A 304 -12.16 9.41 -11.36
CA LYS A 304 -12.62 9.13 -12.73
C LYS A 304 -13.46 7.85 -12.78
N ARG A 305 -12.99 6.78 -12.12
CA ARG A 305 -13.73 5.52 -12.02
C ARG A 305 -15.07 5.67 -11.31
N ARG A 306 -15.12 6.40 -10.18
CA ARG A 306 -16.37 6.69 -9.46
C ARG A 306 -17.36 7.45 -10.33
N ILE A 307 -16.92 8.47 -11.07
CA ILE A 307 -17.80 9.24 -11.96
C ILE A 307 -18.34 8.36 -13.09
N ALA A 308 -17.48 7.54 -13.71
CA ALA A 308 -17.89 6.62 -14.77
C ALA A 308 -18.91 5.58 -14.27
N SER A 309 -18.72 5.00 -13.08
CA SER A 309 -19.68 4.05 -12.50
C SER A 309 -21.04 4.71 -12.21
N TRP A 310 -21.04 5.97 -11.76
CA TRP A 310 -22.28 6.72 -11.55
C TRP A 310 -23.03 6.99 -12.87
N GLN A 311 -22.32 7.32 -13.94
CA GLN A 311 -22.92 7.54 -15.27
C GLN A 311 -23.50 6.25 -15.85
N LEU A 312 -22.80 5.12 -15.70
CA LEU A 312 -23.30 3.79 -16.10
C LEU A 312 -24.59 3.44 -15.35
N ASN A 313 -24.63 3.62 -14.02
CA ASN A 313 -25.81 3.35 -13.21
C ASN A 313 -26.99 4.28 -13.58
N LYS A 314 -26.70 5.56 -13.88
CA LYS A 314 -27.74 6.51 -14.32
C LYS A 314 -28.35 6.09 -15.67
N ASN A 315 -27.52 5.64 -16.61
CA ASN A 315 -27.99 5.17 -17.92
C ASN A 315 -28.75 3.84 -17.84
N SER A 316 -28.40 2.93 -16.92
CA SER A 316 -29.18 1.70 -16.69
C SER A 316 -30.55 1.97 -16.08
N HIS A 317 -30.71 3.05 -15.30
CA HIS A 317 -32.00 3.46 -14.77
C HIS A 317 -32.88 4.23 -15.77
N LEU A 318 -32.29 4.89 -16.77
CA LEU A 318 -33.02 5.58 -17.84
C LEU A 318 -33.53 4.65 -18.95
N GLY A 319 -32.95 3.45 -19.11
CA GLY A 319 -33.37 2.45 -20.10
C GLY A 319 -34.65 1.67 -19.76
N ASN A 320 -35.25 1.93 -18.59
CA ASN A 320 -36.40 1.18 -18.06
C ASN A 320 -37.65 2.05 -17.84
N ILE A 321 -37.75 3.21 -18.47
CA ILE A 321 -38.98 4.01 -18.46
C ILE A 321 -39.88 3.49 -19.60
N PRO A 322 -40.97 2.75 -19.33
CA PRO A 322 -41.93 2.42 -20.37
C PRO A 322 -42.56 3.73 -20.86
N SER A 323 -42.68 3.88 -22.18
CA SER A 323 -43.44 4.97 -22.77
C SER A 323 -44.90 4.86 -22.29
N LEU A 324 -45.26 5.64 -21.28
CA LEU A 324 -46.67 5.89 -20.99
C LEU A 324 -47.17 6.82 -22.09
N GLY A 325 -47.70 6.21 -23.13
CA GLY A 325 -48.55 6.90 -24.09
C GLY A 325 -49.82 7.32 -23.38
N LEU A 326 -50.05 8.62 -23.34
CA LEU A 326 -51.35 9.28 -23.39
C LEU A 326 -51.15 10.64 -24.08
#